data_AF-A4RQD1-F1
#
_entry.id   AF-A4RQD1-F1
#
_cell.length_a   1.000
_cell.length_b   1.000
_cell.length_c   1.000
_cell.angle_alpha   90.00
_cell.angle_beta   90.00
_cell.angle_gamma   90.00
#
_symmetry.space_group_name_H-M   'P 1'
#
loop_
_entity.id
_entity.type
_entity.pdbx_description
1 polymer ?
#
loop_
_entity_poly.entity_id
_entity_poly.type
_entity_poly.pdbx_seq_one_letter_code
_entity_poly.pdbx_strand_id
1 'polypeptide(L)'
;DTPGPGVLLGIDAEFVSLAPPIMSTRDDGTEYESVPARLGLARVSVVRGHGDKKLTPIIDDYIRAVEPVHDYLTRFSGLVPGDLDPATSRHFITQLKHAYLKLRYLIDAGCIFVGHGLKQDFKMINIVVPPEQVIDTVELFHFKRQRKLSLKFLATYLLGEDIQGETHDSIEDARTAVKLYEKYLDLQARGEFESELLEIYRFGKKYGFKGESKDDDVSKANEGLMSA
;
A
#
# COMPACT_ATOMS: atom_id res chain seq x y z
N ASP A 1 -22.28 -0.49 13.33
CA ASP A 1 -22.24 -1.90 12.90
C ASP A 1 -20.83 -2.45 13.02
N THR A 2 -20.74 -3.58 13.71
CA THR A 2 -19.49 -4.33 13.90
C THR A 2 -19.22 -5.17 12.65
N PRO A 3 -18.02 -5.13 12.05
CA PRO A 3 -17.70 -5.94 10.87
C PRO A 3 -17.87 -7.44 11.14
N GLY A 4 -18.32 -8.19 10.14
CA GLY A 4 -18.57 -9.62 10.22
C GLY A 4 -18.05 -10.38 8.99
N PRO A 5 -18.43 -11.66 8.83
CA PRO A 5 -17.90 -12.51 7.78
C PRO A 5 -18.17 -11.94 6.37
N GLY A 6 -17.15 -11.94 5.50
CA GLY A 6 -17.24 -11.46 4.13
C GLY A 6 -17.22 -9.94 3.96
N VAL A 7 -17.17 -9.16 5.04
CA VAL A 7 -17.05 -7.70 4.96
C VAL A 7 -15.71 -7.33 4.34
N LEU A 8 -15.75 -6.67 3.19
CA LEU A 8 -14.57 -6.12 2.52
C LEU A 8 -14.04 -4.88 3.26
N LEU A 9 -12.75 -4.88 3.57
CA LEU A 9 -12.01 -3.80 4.23
C LEU A 9 -10.72 -3.49 3.47
N GLY A 10 -10.49 -2.21 3.16
CA GLY A 10 -9.19 -1.76 2.67
C GLY A 10 -8.21 -1.67 3.82
N ILE A 11 -6.96 -2.09 3.65
CA ILE A 11 -5.91 -1.98 4.67
C ILE A 11 -4.58 -1.56 4.04
N ASP A 12 -3.86 -0.73 4.78
CA ASP A 12 -2.48 -0.36 4.50
C ASP A 12 -1.74 -0.09 5.83
N ALA A 13 -0.42 -0.27 5.85
CA ALA A 13 0.40 -0.12 7.05
C ALA A 13 1.75 0.52 6.74
N GLU A 14 2.17 1.41 7.63
CA GLU A 14 3.44 2.13 7.53
C GLU A 14 4.42 1.68 8.60
N PHE A 15 5.69 1.68 8.22
CA PHE A 15 6.78 1.19 9.03
C PHE A 15 7.89 2.22 9.17
N VAL A 16 8.59 2.17 10.29
CA VAL A 16 9.80 2.95 10.55
C VAL A 16 10.99 2.02 10.76
N SER A 17 12.20 2.51 10.50
CA SER A 17 13.44 1.81 10.81
C SER A 17 13.82 2.02 12.28
N LEU A 18 13.90 0.93 13.03
CA LEU A 18 14.34 0.91 14.42
C LEU A 18 15.84 0.64 14.54
N ALA A 19 16.43 -0.04 13.55
CA ALA A 19 17.87 -0.23 13.45
C ALA A 19 18.30 -0.35 11.98
N PRO A 20 19.46 0.20 11.59
CA PRO A 20 19.98 0.07 10.24
C PRO A 20 20.35 -1.39 9.91
N PRO A 21 20.46 -1.73 8.62
CA PRO A 21 21.00 -3.02 8.21
C PRO A 21 22.47 -3.16 8.65
N ILE A 22 22.89 -4.39 8.95
CA ILE A 22 24.30 -4.69 9.21
C ILE A 22 24.94 -5.14 7.91
N MET A 23 25.95 -4.40 7.48
CA MET A 23 26.76 -4.73 6.31
C MET A 23 27.95 -5.61 6.72
N SER A 24 28.35 -6.51 5.84
CA SER A 24 29.55 -7.34 6.01
C SER A 24 30.29 -7.44 4.68
N THR A 25 31.60 -7.68 4.76
CA THR A 25 32.46 -7.76 3.58
C THR A 25 32.85 -9.22 3.34
N ARG A 26 32.76 -9.68 2.10
CA ARG A 26 33.27 -10.99 1.69
C ARG A 26 34.80 -10.95 1.55
N ASP A 27 35.40 -12.12 1.45
CA ASP A 27 36.84 -12.27 1.22
C ASP A 27 37.32 -11.63 -0.09
N ASP A 28 36.42 -11.44 -1.06
CA ASP A 28 36.68 -10.75 -2.34
C ASP A 28 36.52 -9.22 -2.27
N GLY A 29 36.24 -8.66 -1.09
CA GLY A 29 36.01 -7.22 -0.88
C GLY A 29 34.59 -6.75 -1.18
N THR A 30 33.69 -7.62 -1.64
CA THR A 30 32.30 -7.26 -1.92
C THR A 30 31.52 -7.05 -0.62
N GLU A 31 30.90 -5.89 -0.47
CA GLU A 31 29.96 -5.62 0.62
C GLU A 31 28.60 -6.27 0.35
N TYR A 32 28.01 -6.84 1.39
CA TYR A 32 26.66 -7.38 1.36
C TYR A 32 25.94 -7.13 2.68
N GLU A 33 24.61 -7.05 2.62
CA GLU A 33 23.78 -7.01 3.81
C GLU A 33 23.77 -8.40 4.47
N SER A 34 24.34 -8.49 5.67
CA SER A 34 24.33 -9.73 6.45
C SER A 34 23.11 -9.82 7.36
N VAL A 35 22.59 -8.69 7.83
CA VAL A 35 21.34 -8.59 8.59
C VAL A 35 20.51 -7.44 8.03
N PRO A 36 19.23 -7.66 7.69
CA PRO A 36 18.36 -6.61 7.19
C PRO A 36 18.05 -5.56 8.24
N ALA A 37 17.63 -4.38 7.78
CA ALA A 37 17.11 -3.33 8.64
C ALA A 37 15.96 -3.86 9.49
N ARG A 38 15.92 -3.45 10.76
CA ARG A 38 14.84 -3.84 11.67
C ARG A 38 13.74 -2.80 11.58
N LEU A 39 12.64 -3.17 10.94
CA LEU A 39 11.45 -2.32 10.81
C LEU A 39 10.48 -2.54 11.98
N GLY A 40 9.76 -1.49 12.35
CA GLY A 40 8.68 -1.53 13.32
C GLY A 40 7.39 -0.95 12.73
N LEU A 41 6.25 -1.58 13.02
CA LEU A 41 4.94 -1.05 12.66
C LEU A 41 4.71 0.29 13.36
N ALA A 42 4.37 1.31 12.59
CA ALA A 42 4.25 2.68 13.06
C ALA A 42 2.88 3.30 12.82
N ARG A 43 2.19 2.92 11.74
CA ARG A 43 0.79 3.27 11.51
C ARG A 43 0.06 2.11 10.84
N VAL A 44 -1.22 1.92 11.15
CA VAL A 44 -2.08 1.01 10.38
C VAL A 44 -3.45 1.65 10.16
N SER A 45 -3.89 1.62 8.91
CA SER A 45 -5.17 2.18 8.48
C SER A 45 -6.05 1.10 7.91
N VAL A 46 -7.31 1.07 8.32
CA VAL A 46 -8.34 0.18 7.77
C VAL A 46 -9.56 1.00 7.39
N VAL A 47 -10.02 0.87 6.16
CA VAL A 47 -11.17 1.60 5.60
C VAL A 47 -12.29 0.65 5.20
N ARG A 48 -13.54 1.12 5.21
CA ARG A 48 -14.69 0.31 4.76
C ARG A 48 -14.66 0.12 3.25
N GLY A 49 -14.80 -1.13 2.78
CA GLY A 49 -14.84 -1.44 1.36
C GLY A 49 -16.21 -1.27 0.69
N HIS A 50 -17.31 -1.15 1.45
CA HIS A 50 -18.68 -1.08 0.90
C HIS A 50 -19.65 -0.28 1.78
N GLY A 51 -20.88 -0.11 1.28
CA GLY A 51 -22.00 0.54 1.98
C GLY A 51 -21.94 2.07 1.98
N ASP A 52 -22.87 2.72 2.67
CA ASP A 52 -23.00 4.19 2.68
C ASP A 52 -21.77 4.92 3.24
N LYS A 53 -20.99 4.22 4.08
CA LYS A 53 -19.75 4.74 4.68
C LYS A 53 -18.49 4.19 4.01
N LYS A 54 -18.58 3.73 2.76
CA LYS A 54 -17.43 3.25 1.99
C LYS A 54 -16.29 4.28 1.97
N LEU A 55 -15.05 3.79 1.97
CA LEU A 55 -13.81 4.56 2.01
C LEU A 55 -13.59 5.38 3.29
N THR A 56 -14.48 5.29 4.29
CA THR A 56 -14.24 5.92 5.59
C THR A 56 -13.36 5.03 6.48
N PRO A 57 -12.40 5.60 7.23
CA PRO A 57 -11.54 4.85 8.13
C PRO A 57 -12.33 4.31 9.34
N ILE A 58 -12.03 3.07 9.72
CA ILE A 58 -12.49 2.41 10.95
C ILE A 58 -11.34 2.15 11.93
N ILE A 59 -10.11 2.10 11.42
CA ILE A 59 -8.86 2.09 12.18
C ILE A 59 -7.94 3.10 11.48
N ASP A 60 -7.32 3.97 12.27
CA ASP A 60 -6.21 4.84 11.88
C ASP A 60 -5.35 4.99 13.14
N ASP A 61 -4.62 3.92 13.44
CA ASP A 61 -3.88 3.78 14.69
C ASP A 61 -2.41 4.13 14.45
N TYR A 62 -1.88 5.10 15.20
CA TYR A 62 -0.45 5.37 15.27
C TYR A 62 0.15 4.59 16.44
N ILE A 63 1.20 3.83 16.20
CA ILE A 63 1.78 2.91 17.18
C ILE A 63 2.88 3.63 17.94
N ARG A 64 2.72 3.71 19.26
CA ARG A 64 3.73 4.27 20.15
C ARG A 64 5.09 3.60 19.93
N ALA A 65 6.11 4.42 19.70
CA ALA A 65 7.49 3.96 19.72
C ALA A 65 7.90 3.59 21.16
N VAL A 66 8.31 2.33 21.39
CA VAL A 66 8.82 1.86 22.68
C VAL A 66 10.34 1.98 22.80
N GLU A 67 11.00 2.16 21.67
CA GLU A 67 12.43 2.36 21.53
C GLU A 67 12.69 3.51 20.54
N PRO A 68 13.90 4.12 20.53
CA PRO A 68 14.20 5.19 19.60
C PRO A 68 14.08 4.76 18.14
N VAL A 69 13.42 5.59 17.34
CA VAL A 69 13.35 5.42 15.88
C VAL A 69 14.66 5.87 15.26
N HIS A 70 15.29 5.02 14.46
CA HIS A 70 16.52 5.34 13.74
C HIS A 70 16.25 6.20 12.51
N ASP A 71 15.26 5.81 11.70
CA ASP A 71 14.80 6.55 10.52
C ASP A 71 13.28 6.37 10.38
N TYR A 72 12.56 7.49 10.24
CA TYR A 72 11.11 7.49 10.08
C TYR A 72 10.68 7.06 8.68
N LEU A 73 11.59 7.01 7.70
CA LEU A 73 11.28 6.71 6.31
C LEU A 73 10.18 7.64 5.77
N THR A 74 10.17 8.92 6.19
CA THR A 74 9.04 9.87 6.01
C THR A 74 8.50 9.92 4.58
N ARG A 75 9.36 9.81 3.57
CA ARG A 75 8.94 9.74 2.17
C ARG A 75 7.97 8.59 1.89
N PHE A 76 8.19 7.44 2.51
CA PHE A 76 7.41 6.22 2.32
C PHE A 76 6.38 5.98 3.42
N SER A 77 6.52 6.61 4.60
CA SER A 77 5.62 6.37 5.74
C SER A 77 4.67 7.53 6.04
N GLY A 78 4.99 8.73 5.56
CA GLY A 78 4.31 9.97 5.95
C GLY A 78 4.55 10.41 7.40
N LEU A 79 5.38 9.68 8.17
CA LEU A 79 5.59 9.92 9.58
C LEU A 79 6.78 10.85 9.84
N VAL A 80 6.65 11.72 10.84
CA VAL A 80 7.71 12.64 11.28
C VAL A 80 8.04 12.47 12.76
N PRO A 81 9.20 12.95 13.23
CA PRO A 81 9.53 12.96 14.65
C PRO A 81 8.42 13.64 15.49
N GLY A 82 7.98 12.93 16.53
CA GLY A 82 6.86 13.35 17.39
C GLY A 82 5.55 12.63 17.10
N ASP A 83 5.34 12.11 15.89
CA ASP A 83 4.08 11.43 15.53
C ASP A 83 3.84 10.16 16.34
N LEU A 84 4.89 9.50 16.82
CA LEU A 84 4.82 8.22 17.55
C LEU A 84 5.01 8.37 19.08
N ASP A 85 5.03 9.61 19.58
CA ASP A 85 5.20 9.92 21.00
C ASP A 85 3.87 10.40 21.61
N PRO A 86 3.31 9.70 22.62
CA PRO A 86 2.07 10.10 23.28
C PRO A 86 2.08 11.51 23.88
N ALA A 87 3.25 12.08 24.20
CA ALA A 87 3.36 13.40 24.81
C ALA A 87 3.30 14.55 23.78
N THR A 88 3.65 14.28 22.53
CA THR A 88 3.82 15.33 21.50
C THR A 88 2.97 15.11 20.25
N SER A 89 2.51 13.88 20.01
CA SER A 89 1.73 13.55 18.82
C SER A 89 0.37 14.26 18.78
N ARG A 90 0.01 14.72 17.59
CA ARG A 90 -1.35 15.21 17.27
C ARG A 90 -2.31 14.09 16.88
N HIS A 91 -1.80 12.87 16.73
CA HIS A 91 -2.55 11.70 16.27
C HIS A 91 -3.02 10.85 17.46
N PHE A 92 -3.99 9.97 17.22
CA PHE A 92 -4.38 9.00 18.24
C PHE A 92 -3.31 7.91 18.36
N ILE A 93 -2.58 7.94 19.47
CA ILE A 93 -1.52 6.98 19.76
C ILE A 93 -2.05 5.79 20.54
N THR A 94 -1.72 4.60 20.07
CA THR A 94 -2.05 3.33 20.72
C THR A 94 -0.81 2.47 20.94
N GLN A 95 -0.97 1.39 21.70
CA GLN A 95 0.06 0.38 21.87
C GLN A 95 -0.02 -0.65 20.75
N LEU A 96 1.13 -1.19 20.34
CA LEU A 96 1.23 -2.25 19.33
C LEU A 96 0.27 -3.42 19.63
N LYS A 97 0.16 -3.82 20.91
CA LYS A 97 -0.75 -4.89 21.34
C LYS A 97 -2.22 -4.59 21.02
N HIS A 98 -2.67 -3.34 21.16
CA HIS A 98 -4.05 -2.97 20.88
C HIS A 98 -4.33 -2.95 19.38
N ALA A 99 -3.41 -2.40 18.56
CA ALA A 99 -3.52 -2.45 17.11
C ALA A 99 -3.60 -3.92 16.62
N TYR A 100 -2.74 -4.79 17.15
CA TYR A 100 -2.75 -6.22 16.85
C TYR A 100 -4.08 -6.88 17.21
N LEU A 101 -4.63 -6.61 18.39
CA LEU A 101 -5.92 -7.18 18.82
C LEU A 101 -7.09 -6.73 17.93
N LYS A 102 -7.09 -5.47 17.46
CA LYS A 102 -8.10 -4.99 16.50
C LYS A 102 -8.00 -5.71 15.17
N LEU A 103 -6.79 -5.83 14.60
CA LEU A 103 -6.58 -6.56 13.35
C LEU A 103 -6.95 -8.04 13.50
N ARG A 104 -6.52 -8.66 14.62
CA ARG A 104 -6.83 -10.05 14.92
C ARG A 104 -8.33 -10.29 15.03
N TYR A 105 -9.06 -9.39 15.68
CA TYR A 105 -10.51 -9.46 15.76
C TYR A 105 -11.16 -9.44 14.36
N LEU A 106 -10.73 -8.54 13.47
CA LEU A 106 -11.26 -8.46 12.10
C LEU A 106 -10.99 -9.74 11.29
N ILE A 107 -9.80 -10.34 11.46
CA ILE A 107 -9.45 -11.61 10.84
C ILE A 107 -10.35 -12.73 11.39
N ASP A 108 -10.45 -12.87 12.71
CA ASP A 108 -11.26 -13.91 13.36
C ASP A 108 -12.76 -13.74 13.05
N ALA A 109 -13.22 -12.51 12.80
CA ALA A 109 -14.58 -12.20 12.36
C ALA A 109 -14.86 -12.58 10.89
N GLY A 110 -13.86 -13.05 10.13
CA GLY A 110 -14.02 -13.46 8.74
C GLY A 110 -14.06 -12.30 7.74
N CYS A 111 -13.55 -11.11 8.10
CA CYS A 111 -13.46 -9.99 7.16
C CYS A 111 -12.44 -10.28 6.04
N ILE A 112 -12.66 -9.67 4.87
CA ILE A 112 -11.78 -9.80 3.72
C ILE A 112 -10.98 -8.50 3.58
N PHE A 113 -9.66 -8.61 3.50
CA PHE A 113 -8.74 -7.49 3.39
C PHE A 113 -8.32 -7.29 1.94
N VAL A 114 -8.49 -6.07 1.44
CA VAL A 114 -7.95 -5.61 0.16
C VAL A 114 -6.84 -4.58 0.39
N GLY A 115 -5.75 -4.72 -0.33
CA GLY A 115 -4.57 -3.86 -0.20
C GLY A 115 -3.61 -4.04 -1.36
N HIS A 116 -2.38 -3.54 -1.22
CA HIS A 116 -1.38 -3.60 -2.27
C HIS A 116 -0.01 -4.02 -1.72
N GLY A 117 0.38 -5.28 -1.93
CA GLY A 117 1.60 -5.84 -1.36
C GLY A 117 1.43 -6.47 0.04
N LEU A 118 0.19 -6.80 0.43
CA LEU A 118 -0.19 -7.24 1.77
C LEU A 118 0.61 -8.42 2.32
N LYS A 119 1.15 -9.29 1.45
CA LYS A 119 2.00 -10.40 1.90
C LYS A 119 3.20 -9.92 2.72
N GLN A 120 3.82 -8.82 2.31
CA GLN A 120 4.98 -8.27 3.00
C GLN A 120 4.52 -7.53 4.28
N ASP A 121 3.41 -6.81 4.22
CA ASP A 121 2.88 -6.07 5.38
C ASP A 121 2.47 -7.02 6.50
N PHE A 122 1.69 -8.06 6.22
CA PHE A 122 1.29 -9.04 7.23
C PHE A 122 2.48 -9.78 7.83
N LYS A 123 3.52 -10.05 7.03
CA LYS A 123 4.79 -10.60 7.52
C LYS A 123 5.47 -9.64 8.50
N MET A 124 5.51 -8.34 8.19
CA MET A 124 6.13 -7.32 9.05
C MET A 124 5.31 -7.03 10.32
N ILE A 125 3.98 -7.06 10.23
CA ILE A 125 3.06 -6.97 11.37
C ILE A 125 3.11 -8.23 12.25
N ASN A 126 3.66 -9.33 11.73
CA ASN A 126 3.68 -10.64 12.37
C ASN A 126 2.27 -11.19 12.65
N ILE A 127 1.41 -11.11 11.64
CA ILE A 127 0.05 -11.67 11.69
C ILE A 127 -0.19 -12.58 10.49
N VAL A 128 -0.85 -13.72 10.73
CA VAL A 128 -1.21 -14.66 9.66
C VAL A 128 -2.67 -14.44 9.31
N VAL A 129 -2.92 -14.12 8.04
CA VAL A 129 -4.26 -13.96 7.48
C VAL A 129 -4.53 -15.14 6.54
N PRO A 130 -5.65 -15.86 6.69
CA PRO A 130 -6.05 -16.91 5.75
C PRO A 130 -6.09 -16.40 4.30
N PRO A 131 -5.56 -17.16 3.31
CA PRO A 131 -5.47 -16.69 1.93
C PRO A 131 -6.81 -16.25 1.32
N GLU A 132 -7.92 -16.90 1.70
CA GLU A 132 -9.29 -16.57 1.28
C GLU A 132 -9.78 -15.21 1.80
N GLN A 133 -9.12 -14.64 2.81
CA GLN A 133 -9.40 -13.32 3.36
C GLN A 133 -8.46 -12.25 2.80
N VAL A 134 -7.59 -12.57 1.83
CA VAL A 134 -6.62 -11.63 1.26
C VAL A 134 -6.88 -11.40 -0.22
N ILE A 135 -7.11 -10.14 -0.57
CA ILE A 135 -7.21 -9.64 -1.94
C ILE A 135 -6.04 -8.68 -2.16
N ASP A 136 -4.96 -9.19 -2.73
CA ASP A 136 -3.77 -8.38 -2.99
C ASP A 136 -3.80 -7.82 -4.42
N THR A 137 -4.05 -6.50 -4.55
CA THR A 137 -4.14 -5.84 -5.85
C THR A 137 -2.83 -5.91 -6.64
N VAL A 138 -1.67 -6.04 -5.98
CA VAL A 138 -0.41 -6.22 -6.70
C VAL A 138 -0.35 -7.57 -7.42
N GLU A 139 -1.01 -8.60 -6.88
CA GLU A 139 -1.09 -9.92 -7.48
C GLU A 139 -2.22 -9.98 -8.52
N LEU A 140 -3.34 -9.27 -8.29
CA LEU A 140 -4.41 -9.16 -9.27
C LEU A 140 -3.92 -8.55 -10.59
N PHE A 141 -3.19 -7.43 -10.51
CA PHE A 141 -2.66 -6.72 -11.68
C PHE A 141 -1.24 -7.19 -12.05
N HIS A 142 -0.97 -8.50 -12.01
CA HIS A 142 0.35 -9.05 -12.33
C HIS A 142 0.29 -10.15 -13.38
N PHE A 143 1.09 -10.00 -14.43
CA PHE A 143 1.42 -11.13 -15.31
C PHE A 143 2.61 -11.92 -14.78
N LYS A 144 2.47 -13.25 -14.77
CA LYS A 144 3.58 -14.16 -14.45
C LYS A 144 4.82 -13.81 -15.28
N ARG A 145 5.97 -13.68 -14.61
CA ARG A 145 7.27 -13.26 -15.19
C ARG A 145 7.36 -11.80 -15.67
N GLN A 146 6.35 -10.96 -15.44
CA GLN A 146 6.51 -9.51 -15.56
C GLN A 146 6.88 -8.90 -14.20
N ARG A 147 7.28 -7.62 -14.19
CA ARG A 147 7.46 -6.87 -12.96
C ARG A 147 6.11 -6.65 -12.26
N LYS A 148 6.15 -6.50 -10.93
CA LYS A 148 5.02 -5.96 -10.18
C LYS A 148 4.84 -4.47 -10.49
N LEU A 149 3.60 -4.03 -10.50
CA LEU A 149 3.18 -2.65 -10.76
C LEU A 149 2.96 -1.95 -9.41
N SER A 150 3.38 -0.69 -9.27
CA SER A 150 3.16 0.05 -8.02
C SER A 150 1.73 0.56 -7.91
N LEU A 151 1.29 0.79 -6.67
CA LEU A 151 -0.01 1.38 -6.39
C LEU A 151 -0.20 2.72 -7.12
N LYS A 152 0.78 3.63 -6.99
CA LYS A 152 0.78 4.92 -7.70
C LYS A 152 0.59 4.78 -9.21
N PHE A 153 1.33 3.88 -9.86
CA PHE A 153 1.22 3.69 -11.30
C PHE A 153 -0.17 3.20 -11.71
N LEU A 154 -0.72 2.23 -10.98
CA LEU A 154 -2.06 1.71 -11.24
C LEU A 154 -3.14 2.76 -10.96
N ALA A 155 -3.02 3.52 -9.86
CA ALA A 155 -3.96 4.58 -9.51
C ALA A 155 -4.02 5.64 -10.61
N THR A 156 -2.86 6.11 -11.07
CA THR A 156 -2.79 7.11 -12.13
C THR A 156 -3.33 6.58 -13.46
N TYR A 157 -2.98 5.34 -13.84
CA TYR A 157 -3.39 4.78 -15.13
C TYR A 157 -4.87 4.38 -15.18
N LEU A 158 -5.39 3.73 -14.13
CA LEU A 158 -6.73 3.14 -14.11
C LEU A 158 -7.79 4.04 -13.50
N LEU A 159 -7.41 4.89 -12.55
CA LEU A 159 -8.33 5.75 -11.81
C LEU A 159 -8.16 7.23 -12.17
N GLY A 160 -7.06 7.62 -12.81
CA GLY A 160 -6.73 9.02 -13.06
C GLY A 160 -6.37 9.80 -11.79
N GLU A 161 -5.94 9.10 -10.74
CA GLU A 161 -5.61 9.68 -9.44
C GLU A 161 -4.09 9.79 -9.27
N ASP A 162 -3.59 10.97 -8.90
CA ASP A 162 -2.22 11.14 -8.40
C ASP A 162 -2.24 11.02 -6.87
N ILE A 163 -1.56 9.99 -6.38
CA ILE A 163 -1.47 9.63 -4.96
C ILE A 163 0.00 9.60 -4.55
N GLN A 164 0.30 9.50 -3.26
CA GLN A 164 1.68 9.41 -2.75
C GLN A 164 2.54 10.55 -3.32
N GLY A 165 2.10 11.79 -3.07
CA GLY A 165 2.73 13.01 -3.59
C GLY A 165 4.16 13.19 -3.06
N GLU A 166 4.34 14.01 -2.03
CA GLU A 166 5.64 14.13 -1.36
C GLU A 166 5.92 12.97 -0.40
N THR A 167 4.86 12.47 0.24
CA THR A 167 4.90 11.38 1.23
C THR A 167 3.69 10.47 1.03
N HIS A 168 3.75 9.26 1.59
CA HIS A 168 2.62 8.34 1.59
C HIS A 168 1.62 8.66 2.70
N ASP A 169 0.37 8.26 2.49
CA ASP A 169 -0.68 8.26 3.51
C ASP A 169 -1.44 6.93 3.46
N SER A 170 -1.28 6.11 4.49
CA SER A 170 -1.96 4.80 4.55
C SER A 170 -3.49 4.83 4.37
N ILE A 171 -4.19 5.93 4.69
CA ILE A 171 -5.64 6.01 4.41
C ILE A 171 -5.87 6.18 2.91
N GLU A 172 -5.14 7.09 2.25
CA GLU A 172 -5.15 7.24 0.78
C GLU A 172 -4.83 5.92 0.08
N ASP A 173 -3.81 5.21 0.53
CA ASP A 173 -3.36 3.96 -0.09
C ASP A 173 -4.38 2.83 0.10
N ALA A 174 -4.92 2.66 1.31
CA ALA A 174 -5.98 1.70 1.59
C ALA A 174 -7.26 1.98 0.76
N ARG A 175 -7.61 3.26 0.56
CA ARG A 175 -8.75 3.65 -0.29
C ARG A 175 -8.48 3.33 -1.75
N THR A 176 -7.28 3.63 -2.22
CA THR A 176 -6.87 3.38 -3.61
C THR A 176 -6.91 1.89 -3.91
N ALA A 177 -6.43 1.03 -3.00
CA ALA A 177 -6.51 -0.41 -3.18
C ALA A 177 -7.96 -0.92 -3.30
N VAL A 178 -8.89 -0.38 -2.50
CA VAL A 178 -10.34 -0.68 -2.64
C VAL A 178 -10.84 -0.28 -4.03
N LYS A 179 -10.54 0.95 -4.49
CA LYS A 179 -10.96 1.44 -5.81
C LYS A 179 -10.37 0.59 -6.96
N LEU A 180 -9.11 0.18 -6.86
CA LEU A 180 -8.47 -0.69 -7.84
C LEU A 180 -9.13 -2.07 -7.90
N TYR A 181 -9.51 -2.62 -6.75
CA TYR A 181 -10.24 -3.89 -6.73
C TYR A 181 -11.63 -3.77 -7.37
N GLU A 182 -12.34 -2.68 -7.15
CA GLU A 182 -13.60 -2.43 -7.86
C GLU A 182 -13.40 -2.27 -9.37
N LYS A 183 -12.34 -1.58 -9.79
CA LYS A 183 -11.97 -1.46 -11.19
C LYS A 183 -11.64 -2.82 -11.80
N TYR A 184 -10.95 -3.69 -11.06
CA TYR A 184 -10.70 -5.07 -11.44
C TYR A 184 -12.01 -5.83 -11.66
N LEU A 185 -12.96 -5.74 -10.71
CA LEU A 185 -14.26 -6.40 -10.83
C LEU A 185 -15.07 -5.90 -12.04
N ASP A 186 -15.06 -4.59 -12.30
CA ASP A 186 -15.69 -4.00 -13.49
C ASP A 186 -15.08 -4.52 -14.80
N LEU A 187 -13.75 -4.54 -14.89
CA LEU A 187 -13.03 -5.09 -16.06
C LEU A 187 -13.31 -6.59 -16.26
N GLN A 188 -13.41 -7.36 -15.18
CA GLN A 188 -13.77 -8.78 -15.21
C GLN A 188 -15.20 -8.97 -15.71
N ALA A 189 -16.16 -8.19 -15.18
CA ALA A 189 -17.57 -8.26 -15.59
C ALA A 189 -17.76 -7.92 -17.08
N ARG A 190 -16.93 -7.03 -17.63
CA ARG A 190 -16.92 -6.67 -19.05
C ARG A 190 -16.09 -7.63 -19.93
N GLY A 191 -15.34 -8.56 -19.34
CA GLY A 191 -14.45 -9.47 -20.07
C GLY A 191 -13.21 -8.79 -20.68
N GLU A 192 -12.86 -7.60 -20.19
CA GLU A 192 -11.80 -6.73 -20.75
C GLU A 192 -10.51 -6.77 -19.93
N PHE A 193 -10.50 -7.44 -18.79
CA PHE A 193 -9.37 -7.40 -17.85
C PHE A 193 -8.03 -7.80 -18.48
N GLU A 194 -7.98 -8.93 -19.18
CA GLU A 194 -6.73 -9.43 -19.77
C GLU A 194 -6.17 -8.48 -20.84
N SER A 195 -7.05 -7.91 -21.67
CA SER A 195 -6.65 -6.91 -22.68
C SER A 195 -6.17 -5.62 -22.04
N GLU A 196 -6.85 -5.13 -21.01
CA GLU A 196 -6.44 -3.91 -20.30
C GLU A 196 -5.10 -4.14 -19.57
N LEU A 197 -4.91 -5.29 -18.93
CA LEU A 197 -3.66 -5.62 -18.27
C LEU A 197 -2.48 -5.67 -19.25
N LEU A 198 -2.68 -6.23 -20.45
CA LEU A 198 -1.68 -6.18 -21.51
C LEU A 198 -1.33 -4.74 -21.91
N GLU A 199 -2.34 -3.88 -21.99
CA GLU A 199 -2.15 -2.48 -22.36
C GLU A 199 -1.46 -1.67 -21.26
N ILE A 200 -1.77 -1.92 -19.98
CA ILE A 200 -1.06 -1.37 -18.82
C ILE A 200 0.44 -1.67 -18.93
N TYR A 201 0.82 -2.91 -19.23
CA TYR A 201 2.23 -3.29 -19.38
C TYR A 201 2.90 -2.69 -20.62
N ARG A 202 2.19 -2.57 -21.74
CA ARG A 202 2.71 -1.91 -22.95
C ARG A 202 2.98 -0.43 -22.68
N PHE A 203 2.01 0.26 -22.09
CA PHE A 203 2.16 1.65 -21.67
C PHE A 203 3.32 1.79 -20.69
N GLY A 204 3.37 0.96 -19.65
CA GLY A 204 4.45 0.97 -18.68
C GLY A 204 5.84 0.76 -19.31
N LYS A 205 5.99 -0.14 -20.29
CA LYS A 205 7.25 -0.32 -21.02
C LYS A 205 7.63 0.89 -21.86
N LYS A 206 6.66 1.60 -22.43
CA LYS A 206 6.88 2.80 -23.24
C LYS A 206 7.26 4.02 -22.39
N TYR A 207 6.63 4.18 -21.23
CA TYR A 207 6.77 5.38 -20.37
C TYR A 207 7.52 5.13 -19.05
N GLY A 208 8.12 3.96 -18.88
CA GLY A 208 9.00 3.63 -17.75
C GLY A 208 8.28 3.27 -16.45
N PHE A 209 6.99 2.93 -16.48
CA PHE A 209 6.17 2.57 -15.31
C PHE A 209 6.17 3.65 -14.21
N LYS A 210 6.29 4.91 -14.62
CA LYS A 210 6.13 6.07 -13.74
C LYS A 210 4.66 6.47 -13.74
N GLY A 211 4.15 6.98 -12.60
CA GLY A 211 2.76 7.43 -12.45
C GLY A 211 2.46 8.70 -13.24
N GLU A 212 2.62 8.65 -14.55
CA GLU A 212 2.18 9.68 -15.51
C GLU A 212 0.84 9.20 -16.13
N SER A 213 -0.11 10.12 -16.33
CA SER A 213 -1.48 9.76 -16.74
C SER A 213 -1.59 9.48 -18.24
N LYS A 214 -2.66 8.76 -18.66
CA LYS A 214 -3.01 8.60 -20.09
C LYS A 214 -3.38 9.94 -20.73
N ASP A 215 -3.98 10.85 -19.98
CA ASP A 215 -4.42 12.15 -20.50
C ASP A 215 -3.23 13.07 -20.79
N ASP A 216 -2.15 12.96 -20.01
CA ASP A 216 -0.88 13.65 -20.29
C ASP A 216 -0.34 13.26 -21.69
N ASP A 217 -0.61 12.03 -22.16
CA ASP A 217 -0.22 11.54 -23.50
C ASP A 217 -1.04 12.20 -24.62
N VAL A 218 -2.35 12.42 -24.42
CA VAL A 218 -3.20 13.11 -25.39
C VAL A 218 -2.77 14.57 -25.52
N SER A 219 -2.43 15.24 -24.41
CA SER A 219 -1.90 16.60 -24.43
C SER A 219 -0.50 16.69 -25.05
N LYS A 220 0.44 15.80 -24.70
CA LYS A 220 1.79 15.79 -25.30
C LYS A 220 1.77 15.43 -26.79
N ALA A 221 0.87 14.53 -27.21
CA ALA A 221 0.67 14.19 -28.63
C ALA A 221 0.07 15.36 -29.42
N ASN A 222 -0.87 16.12 -28.82
CA ASN A 222 -1.45 17.31 -29.44
C ASN A 222 -0.47 18.49 -29.49
N GLU A 223 0.39 18.68 -28.49
CA GLU A 223 1.45 19.70 -28.51
C GLU A 223 2.48 19.43 -29.61
N GLY A 224 2.87 18.16 -29.81
CA GLY A 224 3.79 17.77 -30.89
C GLY A 224 3.23 17.95 -32.30
N LEU A 225 1.91 17.91 -32.48
CA LEU A 225 1.24 18.15 -33.77
C LEU A 225 1.05 19.63 -34.09
N MET A 226 0.94 20.52 -33.08
CA MET A 226 0.82 21.97 -33.30
C MET A 226 2.18 22.66 -33.52
N SER A 227 3.28 21.98 -33.24
CA SER A 227 4.65 22.47 -33.47
C SER A 227 5.29 22.01 -34.78
N ALA A 228 4.54 21.34 -35.66
CA ALA A 228 5.00 20.79 -36.95
C ALA A 228 4.43 21.55 -38.15
#